data_AF-A0A919IIB8-F1
#
_entry.id   AF-A0A919IIB8-F1
#
_cell.length_a   1.000
_cell.length_b   1.000
_cell.length_c   1.000
_cell.angle_alpha   90.00
_cell.angle_beta   90.00
_cell.angle_gamma   90.00
#
_symmetry.space_group_name_H-M   'P 1'
#
loop_
_entity.id
_entity.type
_entity.pdbx_description
1 polymer ?
#
loop_
_entity_poly.entity_id
_entity_poly.type
_entity_poly.pdbx_seq_one_letter_code
_entity_poly.pdbx_strand_id
1 'polypeptide(L)'
;MGWEGAVTTIAESPGDRVFVSLYDVHPWDASQLDEVEGVPAGTYQKLTVRVSTLDGEVPAWVYVFAGYEGGLPTAWYLSEIATAAEKAGAPDDYVSELRHRPTRTATPEV
;
A
#
# COMPACT_ATOMS: atom_id res chain seq x y z
N MET A 1 5.10 12.25 12.05
CA MET A 1 6.31 11.43 11.87
C MET A 1 6.53 11.28 10.38
N GLY A 2 7.50 11.99 9.82
CA GLY A 2 7.79 11.90 8.39
C GLY A 2 8.48 10.59 8.11
N TRP A 3 7.84 9.72 7.32
CA TRP A 3 8.51 8.56 6.76
C TRP A 3 9.69 9.09 5.93
N GLU A 4 10.91 8.66 6.25
CA GLU A 4 12.12 9.12 5.56
C GLU A 4 12.20 8.55 4.13
N GLY A 5 11.15 8.61 3.32
CA GLY A 5 11.10 8.05 1.97
C GLY A 5 9.70 8.10 1.35
N ALA A 6 9.60 7.66 0.10
CA ALA A 6 8.32 7.56 -0.59
C ALA A 6 7.41 6.53 0.11
N VAL A 7 6.13 6.89 0.27
CA VAL A 7 5.09 6.05 0.86
C VAL A 7 4.33 5.27 -0.22
N THR A 8 3.58 4.24 0.19
CA THR A 8 2.77 3.46 -0.75
C THR A 8 1.53 4.22 -1.22
N THR A 9 1.25 4.08 -2.51
CA THR A 9 -0.03 4.38 -3.12
C THR A 9 -0.26 3.41 -4.28
N ILE A 10 -1.48 3.38 -4.82
CA ILE A 10 -1.81 2.70 -6.07
C ILE A 10 -2.12 3.72 -7.15
N ALA A 11 -1.90 3.34 -8.40
CA ALA A 11 -2.25 4.12 -9.58
C ALA A 11 -2.83 3.17 -10.63
N GLU A 12 -3.63 3.71 -11.56
CA GLU A 12 -4.15 2.92 -12.67
C GLU A 12 -2.99 2.52 -13.60
N SER A 13 -2.82 1.21 -13.80
CA SER A 13 -1.87 0.66 -14.76
C SER A 13 -2.50 -0.55 -15.46
N PRO A 14 -2.93 -0.42 -16.72
CA PRO A 14 -3.64 -1.49 -17.42
C PRO A 14 -2.82 -2.78 -17.52
N GLY A 15 -3.39 -3.88 -17.01
CA GLY A 15 -2.76 -5.20 -17.02
C GLY A 15 -2.01 -5.55 -15.72
N ASP A 16 -1.63 -4.55 -14.94
CA ASP A 16 -1.00 -4.75 -13.64
C ASP A 16 -2.02 -5.05 -12.54
N ARG A 17 -1.54 -5.69 -11.47
CA ARG A 17 -2.36 -6.13 -10.33
C ARG A 17 -1.62 -5.88 -9.03
N VAL A 18 -2.38 -5.59 -7.98
CA VAL A 18 -1.86 -5.42 -6.62
C VAL A 18 -2.52 -6.48 -5.75
N PHE A 19 -1.71 -7.30 -5.06
CA PHE A 19 -2.22 -8.19 -4.02
C PHE A 19 -2.63 -7.36 -2.80
N VAL A 20 -3.78 -7.66 -2.23
CA VAL A 20 -4.34 -6.90 -1.09
C VAL A 20 -4.84 -7.85 -0.01
N SER A 21 -4.79 -7.37 1.24
CA SER A 21 -5.52 -7.95 2.35
C SER A 21 -6.81 -7.19 2.56
N LEU A 22 -7.93 -7.90 2.68
CA LEU A 22 -9.22 -7.32 2.98
C LEU A 22 -9.51 -7.42 4.48
N TYR A 23 -9.99 -6.32 5.05
CA TYR A 23 -10.34 -6.23 6.46
C TYR A 23 -11.77 -5.73 6.59
N ASP A 24 -12.56 -6.39 7.44
CA ASP A 24 -13.80 -5.82 7.95
C ASP A 24 -13.45 -4.82 9.06
N VAL A 25 -13.82 -3.57 8.83
CA VAL A 25 -13.49 -2.45 9.74
C VAL A 25 -14.78 -1.87 10.29
N HIS A 26 -14.83 -1.71 11.61
CA HIS A 26 -15.99 -1.11 12.26
C HIS A 26 -16.13 0.37 11.82
N PRO A 27 -17.35 0.90 11.62
CA PRO A 27 -17.54 2.27 11.13
C PRO A 27 -16.86 3.36 12.00
N TRP A 28 -16.73 3.10 13.30
CA TRP A 28 -16.00 3.98 14.21
C TRP A 28 -14.50 4.06 13.85
N ASP A 29 -13.86 2.91 13.69
CA ASP A 29 -12.44 2.82 13.34
C ASP A 29 -12.20 3.38 11.93
N ALA A 30 -13.15 3.18 11.02
CA ALA A 30 -13.08 3.75 9.66
C ALA A 30 -12.99 5.28 9.68
N SER A 31 -13.70 5.95 10.60
CA SER A 31 -13.62 7.41 10.75
C SER A 31 -12.26 7.87 11.32
N GLN A 32 -11.69 7.08 12.23
CA GLN A 32 -10.36 7.35 12.78
C GLN A 32 -9.26 7.13 11.73
N LEU A 33 -9.40 6.12 10.88
CA LEU A 33 -8.50 5.89 9.75
C LEU A 33 -8.53 7.05 8.75
N ASP A 34 -9.71 7.62 8.47
CA ASP A 34 -9.83 8.80 7.61
C ASP A 34 -9.02 10.01 8.16
N GLU A 35 -9.00 10.19 9.49
CA GLU A 35 -8.18 11.21 10.14
C GLU A 35 -6.68 10.90 10.05
N VAL A 36 -6.28 9.64 10.33
CA VAL A 36 -4.88 9.20 10.30
C VAL A 36 -4.27 9.35 8.91
N GLU A 37 -5.02 8.99 7.87
CA GLU A 37 -4.60 9.09 6.46
C GLU A 37 -4.73 10.52 5.92
N GLY A 38 -5.26 11.45 6.71
CA GLY A 38 -5.36 12.86 6.34
C GLY A 38 -6.37 13.12 5.22
N VAL A 39 -7.46 12.34 5.15
CA VAL A 39 -8.53 12.53 4.16
C VAL A 39 -9.15 13.94 4.24
N PRO A 40 -9.47 14.49 5.43
CA PRO A 40 -9.99 15.86 5.52
C PRO A 40 -9.01 16.94 5.03
N ALA A 41 -7.71 16.65 5.09
CA ALA A 41 -6.65 17.55 4.64
C ALA A 41 -6.27 17.34 3.16
N GLY A 42 -6.85 16.32 2.50
CA GLY A 42 -6.57 15.99 1.10
C GLY A 42 -5.25 15.27 0.85
N THR A 43 -4.60 14.72 1.89
CA THR A 43 -3.34 13.96 1.74
C THR A 43 -3.58 12.66 0.97
N TYR A 44 -4.57 11.88 1.43
CA TYR A 44 -5.08 10.70 0.73
C TYR A 44 -6.55 10.89 0.37
N GLN A 45 -6.99 10.22 -0.67
CA GLN A 45 -8.39 10.11 -1.09
C GLN A 45 -8.90 8.70 -0.82
N LYS A 46 -10.08 8.60 -0.21
CA LYS A 46 -10.76 7.32 -0.01
C LYS A 46 -11.55 6.96 -1.26
N LEU A 47 -11.16 5.88 -1.92
CA LEU A 47 -11.82 5.38 -3.13
C LEU A 47 -12.46 4.03 -2.86
N THR A 48 -13.60 3.75 -3.50
CA THR A 48 -14.18 2.40 -3.52
C THR A 48 -13.73 1.69 -4.79
N VAL A 49 -13.11 0.52 -4.63
CA VAL A 49 -12.60 -0.33 -5.71
C VAL A 49 -13.27 -1.71 -5.65
N ARG A 50 -13.22 -2.44 -6.76
CA ARG A 50 -13.63 -3.85 -6.81
C ARG A 50 -12.39 -4.73 -6.68
N VAL A 51 -12.38 -5.60 -5.68
CA VAL A 51 -11.29 -6.54 -5.42
C VAL A 51 -11.75 -7.93 -5.85
N SER A 52 -10.96 -8.57 -6.71
CA SER A 52 -11.21 -9.95 -7.13
C SER A 52 -10.69 -10.93 -6.08
N THR A 53 -11.57 -11.78 -5.55
CA THR A 53 -11.23 -12.88 -4.65
C THR A 53 -11.52 -14.22 -5.34
N LEU A 54 -11.18 -15.33 -4.66
CA LEU A 54 -11.53 -16.67 -5.15
C LEU A 54 -13.04 -16.92 -5.16
N ASP A 55 -13.80 -16.21 -4.33
CA ASP A 55 -15.26 -16.34 -4.20
C ASP A 55 -16.03 -15.31 -5.05
N GLY A 56 -15.33 -14.37 -5.69
CA GLY A 56 -15.92 -13.36 -6.57
C GLY A 56 -15.38 -11.95 -6.34
N GLU A 57 -16.00 -10.96 -6.99
CA GLU A 57 -15.65 -9.55 -6.77
C GLU A 57 -16.36 -9.00 -5.53
N VAL A 58 -15.62 -8.29 -4.69
CA VAL A 58 -16.16 -7.59 -3.52
C VAL A 58 -15.81 -6.10 -3.56
N PRO A 59 -16.73 -5.19 -3.19
CA PRO A 59 -16.40 -3.78 -3.03
C PRO A 59 -15.58 -3.58 -1.74
N ALA A 60 -14.49 -2.83 -1.85
CA ALA A 60 -13.67 -2.43 -0.71
C ALA A 60 -13.24 -0.97 -0.88
N TRP A 61 -12.97 -0.27 0.22
CA TRP A 61 -12.37 1.06 0.15
C TRP A 61 -10.86 0.99 0.37
N VAL A 62 -10.14 1.93 -0.26
CA VAL A 62 -8.69 2.07 -0.20
C VAL A 62 -8.32 3.55 -0.16
N TYR A 63 -7.20 3.88 0.48
CA TYR A 63 -6.64 5.22 0.48
C TYR A 63 -5.59 5.35 -0.63
N VAL A 64 -5.78 6.34 -1.50
CA VAL A 64 -4.86 6.65 -2.61
C VAL A 64 -4.25 8.03 -2.40
N PHE A 65 -2.92 8.13 -2.48
CA PHE A 65 -2.21 9.38 -2.25
C PHE A 65 -2.54 10.39 -3.35
N ALA A 66 -2.88 11.62 -2.98
CA ALA A 66 -3.40 12.61 -3.95
C ALA A 66 -2.31 13.29 -4.81
N GLY A 67 -1.03 13.21 -4.41
CA GLY A 67 0.06 13.97 -5.03
C GLY A 67 1.30 13.14 -5.37
N TYR A 68 1.14 11.90 -5.85
CA TYR A 68 2.29 11.05 -6.15
C TYR A 68 3.02 11.49 -7.42
N GLU A 69 4.33 11.67 -7.31
CA GLU A 69 5.24 11.93 -8.44
C GLU A 69 6.23 10.76 -8.67
N GLY A 70 6.05 9.67 -7.93
CA GLY A 70 7.00 8.57 -7.83
C GLY A 70 8.05 8.80 -6.73
N GLY A 71 8.98 7.87 -6.61
CA GLY A 71 10.04 7.91 -5.59
C GLY A 71 10.43 6.52 -5.11
N LEU A 72 11.55 6.45 -4.36
CA LEU A 72 12.03 5.19 -3.80
C LEU A 72 11.65 5.10 -2.31
N PRO A 73 11.06 3.99 -1.85
CA PRO A 73 10.83 3.73 -0.44
C PRO A 73 12.16 3.50 0.28
N THR A 74 12.15 3.53 1.61
CA THR A 74 13.27 3.02 2.40
C THR A 74 13.29 1.49 2.35
N ALA A 75 14.47 0.89 2.52
CA ALA A 75 14.59 -0.57 2.58
C ALA A 75 13.78 -1.18 3.74
N TRP A 76 13.75 -0.49 4.88
CA TRP A 76 12.93 -0.90 6.03
C TRP A 76 11.43 -0.90 5.68
N TYR A 77 10.92 0.18 5.09
CA TYR A 77 9.50 0.29 4.74
C TYR A 77 9.08 -0.78 3.73
N LEU A 78 9.89 -1.01 2.70
CA LEU A 78 9.65 -2.07 1.72
C LEU A 78 9.68 -3.47 2.37
N SER A 79 10.61 -3.70 3.31
CA SER A 79 10.70 -4.96 4.06
C SER A 79 9.45 -5.23 4.91
N GLU A 80 8.91 -4.21 5.58
CA GLU A 80 7.67 -4.34 6.36
C GLU A 80 6.49 -4.70 5.44
N ILE A 81 6.36 -4.05 4.29
CA ILE A 81 5.31 -4.35 3.29
C ILE A 81 5.44 -5.78 2.77
N ALA A 82 6.65 -6.20 2.37
CA ALA A 82 6.88 -7.56 1.88
C ALA A 82 6.57 -8.62 2.95
N THR A 83 6.95 -8.36 4.19
CA THR A 83 6.68 -9.26 5.34
C THR A 83 5.18 -9.34 5.64
N ALA A 84 4.45 -8.22 5.54
CA ALA A 84 3.00 -8.21 5.69
C ALA A 84 2.29 -8.98 4.56
N ALA A 85 2.74 -8.80 3.32
CA ALA A 85 2.20 -9.52 2.16
C ALA A 85 2.43 -11.04 2.30
N GLU A 86 3.63 -11.46 2.70
CA GLU A 86 3.96 -12.87 2.96
C GLU A 86 3.06 -13.47 4.05
N LYS A 87 2.89 -12.76 5.18
CA LYS A 87 1.98 -13.20 6.25
C LYS A 87 0.52 -13.26 5.83
N ALA A 88 0.10 -12.45 4.86
CA ALA A 88 -1.24 -12.46 4.29
C ALA A 88 -1.45 -13.57 3.24
N GLY A 89 -0.40 -14.35 2.92
CA GLY A 89 -0.47 -15.42 1.92
C GLY A 89 -0.38 -14.92 0.48
N ALA A 90 0.30 -13.79 0.26
CA ALA A 90 0.62 -13.35 -1.09
C ALA A 90 1.46 -14.42 -1.82
N PRO A 91 1.28 -14.56 -3.15
CA PRO A 91 2.11 -15.45 -3.96
C PRO A 91 3.62 -15.18 -3.78
N ASP A 92 4.43 -16.24 -3.78
CA ASP A 92 5.88 -16.17 -3.56
C ASP A 92 6.59 -15.26 -4.57
N ASP A 93 6.13 -15.28 -5.83
CA ASP A 93 6.65 -14.42 -6.90
C ASP A 93 6.34 -12.94 -6.63
N TYR A 94 5.14 -12.62 -6.14
CA TYR A 94 4.76 -11.26 -5.74
C TYR A 94 5.59 -10.75 -4.55
N VAL A 95 5.83 -11.59 -3.53
CA VAL A 95 6.68 -11.23 -2.38
C VAL A 95 8.13 -11.04 -2.83
N SER A 96 8.63 -11.92 -3.70
CA SER A 96 9.97 -11.81 -4.27
C SER A 96 10.12 -10.51 -5.07
N GLU A 97 9.18 -10.21 -5.97
CA GLU A 97 9.12 -8.96 -6.73
C GLU A 97 9.16 -7.74 -5.80
N LEU A 98 8.36 -7.71 -4.73
CA LEU A 98 8.38 -6.63 -3.74
C LEU A 98 9.76 -6.45 -3.12
N ARG A 99 10.42 -7.53 -2.68
CA ARG A 99 11.73 -7.48 -2.02
C ARG A 99 12.86 -7.01 -2.96
N HIS A 100 12.69 -7.18 -4.28
CA HIS A 100 13.67 -6.74 -5.29
C HIS A 100 13.44 -5.32 -5.81
N ARG A 101 12.38 -4.62 -5.37
CA ARG A 101 12.14 -3.23 -5.79
C ARG A 101 13.26 -2.30 -5.31
N PRO A 102 13.62 -1.27 -6.10
CA PRO A 102 14.65 -0.32 -5.72
C PRO A 102 14.26 0.47 -4.47
N THR A 103 15.26 0.79 -3.64
CA THR A 103 15.08 1.56 -2.38
C THR A 103 16.07 2.71 -2.32
N ARG A 104 15.77 3.74 -1.52
CA ARG A 104 16.55 5.00 -1.45
C ARG A 104 17.87 4.87 -0.68
N THR A 105 18.20 3.70 -0.11
CA THR A 105 19.44 3.50 0.65
C THR A 105 19.96 2.08 0.48
N ALA A 106 20.97 1.90 -0.37
CA ALA A 106 21.93 0.80 -0.28
C ALA A 106 23.19 1.33 0.42
N THR A 107 23.18 1.35 1.77
CA THR A 107 24.34 1.55 2.68
C THR A 107 25.14 2.88 2.55
N PRO A 108 25.58 3.54 3.65
CA PRO A 108 26.58 4.59 3.52
C PRO A 108 27.91 3.96 3.10
N GLU A 109 28.52 4.46 2.03
CA GLU A 109 29.92 4.13 1.71
C GLU A 109 30.80 4.53 2.90
N VAL A 110 31.64 3.61 3.36
CA VAL A 110 32.73 3.85 4.32
C VAL A 110 33.97 4.26 3.55
#